data_AF-A0A419WA73-F1
#
_entry.id   AF-A0A419WA73-F1
#
_cell.length_a   1.000
_cell.length_b   1.000
_cell.length_c   1.000
_cell.angle_alpha   90.00
_cell.angle_beta   90.00
_cell.angle_gamma   90.00
#
_symmetry.space_group_name_H-M   'P 1'
#
loop_
_entity.id
_entity.type
_entity.pdbx_description
1 polymer ?
#
loop_
_entity_poly.entity_id
_entity_poly.type
_entity_poly.pdbx_seq_one_letter_code
_entity_poly.pdbx_strand_id
1 'polypeptide(L)'
;MKRVIRIVAGILTALLPITGAGMFCILIYNQLQSITGIIVASLLFLGAVWFGVIVFKSIYAQGFVKFITPVFATPDLDELAPAEEEGKK
;
A
#
# COMPACT_ATOMS: atom_id res chain seq x y z
N MET A 1 -21.28 -13.23 -0.04
CA MET A 1 -20.01 -13.67 -0.66
C MET A 1 -19.03 -12.53 -0.97
N LYS A 2 -19.43 -11.45 -1.67
CA LYS A 2 -18.53 -10.33 -2.05
C LYS A 2 -17.80 -9.65 -0.87
N ARG A 3 -18.40 -9.61 0.32
CA ARG A 3 -17.80 -9.03 1.54
C ARG A 3 -16.67 -9.88 2.13
N VAL A 4 -16.83 -11.20 2.11
CA VAL A 4 -15.81 -12.16 2.60
C VAL A 4 -14.59 -12.13 1.69
N ILE A 5 -14.78 -12.09 0.37
CA ILE A 5 -13.69 -12.00 -0.60
C ILE A 5 -12.85 -10.72 -0.39
N ARG A 6 -13.50 -9.59 -0.07
CA ARG A 6 -12.79 -8.33 0.22
C ARG A 6 -11.97 -8.41 1.52
N ILE A 7 -12.49 -9.07 2.56
CA ILE A 7 -11.78 -9.26 3.82
C ILE A 7 -10.57 -10.17 3.61
N VAL A 8 -10.75 -11.31 2.94
CA VAL A 8 -9.67 -12.27 2.66
C VAL A 8 -8.59 -11.63 1.78
N ALA A 9 -8.98 -10.92 0.72
CA ALA A 9 -8.04 -10.19 -0.12
C ALA A 9 -7.31 -9.10 0.67
N GLY A 10 -8.01 -8.33 1.51
CA GLY A 10 -7.39 -7.34 2.39
C GLY A 10 -6.35 -7.95 3.31
N ILE A 11 -6.67 -9.07 3.97
CA ILE A 11 -5.75 -9.78 4.87
C ILE A 11 -4.52 -10.28 4.10
N LEU A 12 -4.71 -10.95 2.97
CA LEU A 12 -3.60 -11.46 2.14
C LEU A 12 -2.66 -10.34 1.67
N THR A 13 -3.23 -9.20 1.28
CA THR A 13 -2.44 -8.06 0.80
C THR A 13 -1.76 -7.31 1.94
N ALA A 14 -2.37 -7.24 3.12
CA ALA A 14 -1.78 -6.64 4.31
C ALA A 14 -0.65 -7.51 4.92
N LEU A 15 -0.68 -8.82 4.67
CA LEU A 15 0.38 -9.75 5.09
C LEU A 15 1.68 -9.54 4.31
N LEU A 16 1.63 -9.13 3.03
CA LEU A 16 2.81 -8.87 2.21
C LEU A 16 3.82 -7.91 2.85
N PRO A 17 3.45 -6.67 3.23
CA PRO A 17 4.39 -5.75 3.86
C PRO A 17 4.90 -6.26 5.22
N ILE A 18 4.08 -6.98 5.99
CA ILE A 18 4.48 -7.56 7.28
C ILE A 18 5.53 -8.65 7.07
N THR A 19 5.32 -9.57 6.11
CA THR A 19 6.29 -10.62 5.79
C THR A 19 7.58 -10.07 5.22
N GLY A 20 7.51 -9.08 4.32
CA GLY A 20 8.68 -8.39 3.78
C GLY A 20 9.49 -7.70 4.88
N ALA A 21 8.83 -6.93 5.75
CA ALA A 21 9.48 -6.30 6.90
C ALA A 21 10.09 -7.31 7.87
N GLY A 22 9.42 -8.44 8.12
CA GLY A 22 9.95 -9.52 8.95
C GLY A 22 11.27 -10.08 8.40
N MET A 23 11.36 -10.29 7.08
CA MET A 23 12.61 -10.72 6.44
C MET A 23 13.73 -9.68 6.60
N PHE A 24 13.41 -8.40 6.42
CA PHE A 24 14.38 -7.31 6.65
C PHE A 24 14.82 -7.22 8.11
N CYS A 25 13.92 -7.41 9.07
CA CYS A 25 14.28 -7.42 10.49
C CYS A 25 15.24 -8.57 10.83
N ILE A 26 15.03 -9.77 10.27
CA ILE A 26 15.94 -10.90 10.46
C ILE A 26 17.33 -10.61 9.86
N LEU A 27 17.36 -10.03 8.65
CA LEU A 27 18.61 -9.63 8.01
C LEU A 27 19.37 -8.57 8.81
N ILE A 28 18.66 -7.55 9.30
CA ILE A 28 19.23 -6.49 10.14
C ILE A 28 19.74 -7.07 11.45
N TYR A 29 19.00 -7.97 12.09
CA TYR A 29 19.45 -8.61 13.33
C TYR A 29 20.70 -9.47 13.11
N ASN A 30 20.77 -10.24 12.02
CA ASN A 30 21.93 -11.07 11.72
C ASN A 30 23.18 -10.26 11.35
N GLN A 31 23.04 -9.12 10.66
CA GLN A 31 24.17 -8.31 10.22
C GLN A 31 24.59 -7.22 11.22
N LEU A 32 23.62 -6.70 11.98
CA LEU A 32 23.82 -5.69 13.02
C LEU A 32 23.23 -6.22 14.34
N GLN A 33 23.94 -7.15 14.99
CA GLN A 33 23.71 -7.53 16.40
C GLN A 33 24.12 -6.42 17.38
N SER A 34 23.79 -5.18 17.05
CA SER A 34 23.99 -3.99 17.87
C SER A 34 22.64 -3.49 18.36
N ILE A 35 22.64 -2.78 19.49
CA ILE A 35 21.45 -2.09 20.04
C ILE A 35 20.79 -1.21 18.96
N THR A 36 21.60 -0.57 18.11
CA THR A 36 21.11 0.22 16.98
C THR A 36 20.32 -0.61 15.97
N GLY A 37 20.77 -1.83 15.66
CA GLY A 37 20.06 -2.74 14.74
C GLY A 37 18.70 -3.17 15.29
N ILE A 38 18.62 -3.41 16.61
CA ILE A 38 17.35 -3.75 17.29
C ILE A 38 16.36 -2.59 17.23
N ILE A 39 16.82 -1.35 17.45
CA ILE A 39 15.98 -0.15 17.37
C ILE A 39 15.43 0.04 15.95
N VAL A 40 16.30 -0.08 14.94
CA VAL A 40 15.92 0.06 13.53
C VAL A 40 14.93 -1.04 13.12
N ALA A 41 15.19 -2.30 13.48
CA ALA A 41 14.28 -3.41 13.20
C ALA A 41 12.91 -3.21 13.88
N SER A 42 12.88 -2.74 15.13
CA SER A 42 11.62 -2.47 15.85
C SER A 42 10.79 -1.38 15.17
N LEU A 43 11.43 -0.27 14.76
CA LEU A 43 10.78 0.81 14.03
C LEU A 43 10.26 0.34 12.67
N LEU A 44 11.04 -0.45 11.96
CA LEU A 44 10.68 -0.98 10.65
C LEU A 44 9.50 -1.95 10.75
N PHE A 45 9.47 -2.79 11.78
CA PHE A 45 8.34 -3.67 12.06
C PHE A 45 7.06 -2.90 12.41
N LEU A 46 7.16 -1.89 13.29
CA LEU A 46 6.01 -1.02 13.63
C LEU A 46 5.48 -0.27 12.40
N GLY A 47 6.38 0.25 11.57
CA GLY A 47 6.02 0.91 10.31
C GLY A 47 5.31 -0.02 9.34
N ALA A 48 5.76 -1.27 9.23
CA ALA A 48 5.13 -2.28 8.39
C ALA A 48 3.74 -2.71 8.87
N VAL A 49 3.55 -2.83 10.19
CA VAL A 49 2.22 -3.09 10.78
C VAL A 49 1.28 -1.91 10.49
N TRP A 50 1.75 -0.67 10.68
CA TRP A 50 0.95 0.52 10.38
C TRP A 50 0.57 0.59 8.89
N PHE A 51 1.53 0.34 8.00
CA PHE A 51 1.29 0.29 6.56
C PHE A 51 0.31 -0.84 6.18
N GLY A 52 0.45 -2.02 6.77
CA GLY A 52 -0.50 -3.14 6.59
C GLY A 52 -1.93 -2.77 6.97
N VAL A 53 -2.12 -2.02 8.07
CA VAL A 53 -3.44 -1.52 8.50
C VAL A 53 -4.01 -0.51 7.49
N ILE A 54 -3.18 0.40 6.97
CA ILE A 54 -3.60 1.37 5.94
C ILE A 54 -4.06 0.65 4.68
N VAL A 55 -3.25 -0.31 4.18
CA VAL A 55 -3.57 -1.12 3.00
C VAL A 55 -4.88 -1.89 3.22
N PHE A 56 -5.03 -2.53 4.38
CA PHE A 56 -6.25 -3.25 4.74
C PHE A 56 -7.48 -2.34 4.71
N LYS A 57 -7.38 -1.16 5.33
CA LYS A 57 -8.49 -0.19 5.39
C LYS A 57 -8.85 0.33 3.99
N SER A 58 -7.85 0.57 3.14
CA SER A 58 -8.04 1.01 1.76
C SER A 58 -8.75 -0.06 0.91
N ILE A 59 -8.31 -1.32 1.01
CA ILE A 59 -8.92 -2.45 0.30
C ILE A 59 -10.35 -2.72 0.80
N TYR A 60 -10.61 -2.57 2.11
CA TYR A 60 -11.94 -2.74 2.67
C TYR A 60 -12.92 -1.66 2.18
N ALA A 61 -12.46 -0.40 2.09
CA ALA A 61 -13.28 0.73 1.64
C ALA A 61 -13.54 0.73 0.13
N GLN A 62 -12.50 0.55 -0.68
CA GLN A 62 -12.57 0.74 -2.15
C GLN A 62 -12.73 -0.58 -2.92
N GLY A 63 -12.35 -1.71 -2.31
CA GLY A 63 -12.31 -3.03 -2.94
C GLY A 63 -10.94 -3.34 -3.58
N PHE A 64 -10.48 -4.59 -3.43
CA PHE A 64 -9.15 -5.06 -3.86
C PHE A 64 -8.80 -4.72 -5.31
N VAL A 65 -9.72 -4.93 -6.26
CA VAL A 65 -9.48 -4.65 -7.69
C VAL A 65 -9.23 -3.16 -7.92
N LYS A 66 -10.03 -2.26 -7.30
CA LYS A 66 -9.83 -0.81 -7.43
C LYS A 66 -8.52 -0.32 -6.82
N PHE A 67 -8.02 -1.00 -5.78
CA PHE A 67 -6.76 -0.69 -5.13
C PHE A 67 -5.54 -1.07 -6.00
N ILE A 68 -5.62 -2.15 -6.78
CA ILE A 68 -4.50 -2.64 -7.61
C ILE A 68 -4.59 -2.11 -9.05
N THR A 69 -5.80 -1.79 -9.53
CA THR A 69 -5.94 -1.18 -10.85
C THR A 69 -5.35 0.22 -10.86
N PRO A 70 -4.63 0.61 -11.93
CA PRO A 70 -3.96 1.90 -12.05
C PRO A 70 -4.95 3.05 -12.34
N VAL A 71 -6.14 3.05 -11.74
CA VAL A 71 -7.11 4.17 -11.86
C VAL A 71 -6.57 5.43 -11.16
N PHE A 72 -5.47 5.34 -10.42
CA PHE A 72 -4.66 6.48 -9.95
C PHE A 72 -3.63 6.98 -10.98
N ALA A 73 -3.52 6.39 -12.17
CA ALA A 73 -2.66 6.92 -13.25
C ALA A 73 -3.39 7.94 -14.15
N THR A 74 -4.72 8.07 -14.02
CA THR A 74 -5.53 9.08 -14.74
C THR A 74 -6.63 9.73 -13.87
N PRO A 75 -6.36 10.29 -12.68
CA PRO A 75 -7.32 11.23 -12.06
C PRO A 75 -7.39 12.56 -12.84
N ASP A 76 -6.33 12.94 -13.56
CA ASP A 76 -6.16 14.31 -14.09
C ASP A 76 -6.06 14.41 -15.63
N LEU A 77 -6.21 13.31 -16.38
CA LEU A 77 -6.17 13.37 -17.87
C LEU A 77 -7.56 13.29 -18.52
N ASP A 78 -8.60 12.88 -17.78
CA ASP A 78 -9.99 12.96 -18.24
C ASP A 78 -10.61 14.35 -18.03
N GLU A 79 -9.96 15.24 -17.25
CA GLU A 79 -10.41 16.63 -17.02
C GLU A 79 -9.86 17.62 -18.07
N LEU A 80 -8.98 17.17 -18.97
CA LEU A 80 -8.73 17.87 -20.22
C LEU A 80 -9.86 17.54 -21.19
N ALA A 81 -11.05 18.08 -20.90
CA ALA A 81 -12.03 18.36 -21.93
C ALA A 81 -11.28 18.99 -23.12
N PRO A 82 -11.52 18.57 -24.38
CA PRO A 82 -10.91 19.24 -25.52
C PRO A 82 -11.23 20.72 -25.36
N ALA A 83 -10.20 21.55 -25.24
CA ALA A 83 -10.36 22.99 -25.15
C ALA A 83 -11.32 23.37 -26.27
N GLU A 84 -12.52 23.80 -25.87
CA GLU A 84 -13.50 24.32 -26.79
C GLU A 84 -12.79 25.30 -27.70
N GLU A 85 -13.02 25.15 -29.00
CA GLU A 85 -12.63 26.11 -30.01
C GLU A 85 -13.30 27.46 -29.72
N GLU A 86 -12.83 28.17 -28.72
CA GLU A 86 -13.21 29.55 -28.45
C GLU A 86 -12.00 30.45 -28.66
N GLY A 87 -11.84 30.85 -29.92
CA GLY A 87 -11.27 32.15 -30.24
C GLY A 87 -10.37 32.18 -31.47
N LYS A 88 -10.97 32.43 -32.64
CA LYS A 88 -10.87 33.74 -33.33
C LYS A 88 -11.29 33.63 -34.80
N LYS A 89 -12.35 34.40 -35.12
CA LYS A 89 -12.65 35.10 -36.37
C LYS A 89 -12.93 34.29 -37.64
#